data_AF-A0A8J5CKB2-F1
#
_entry.id   AF-A0A8J5CKB2-F1
#
_cell.length_a   1.000
_cell.length_b   1.000
_cell.length_c   1.000
_cell.angle_alpha   90.00
_cell.angle_beta   90.00
_cell.angle_gamma   90.00
#
_symmetry.space_group_name_H-M   'P 1'
#
loop_
_entity.id
_entity.type
_entity.pdbx_description
1 polymer ?
#
loop_
_entity_poly.entity_id
_entity_poly.type
_entity_poly.pdbx_seq_one_letter_code
_entity_poly.pdbx_strand_id
1 'polypeptide(L)'
;MGGSSLYQRAGRWLEDHRGLVVVVVVLPLSLLFHLIMELRLWAIRKFVSAPERHEERVREVQKQVLLWNKQSPATRRHMCTARPNWQSLSTTFFRKDLCHKISLPLYDILELRESCMSVVVEPLVSVGQATAFLTPRGYTLAVCLEVAEATLGGLAMGVGMTTYSHKVGLYQESIIAYEVVLGDGSRVRVTRDNQYSDLYYTLPWSHGTLGFLVALELQPHLKLEYIPVRGKKQYCDMMRRLSGALDKSHPTPDYLEGTVFSKEEAVIMVGNFADVPPNETHKVGTAGWAYVRLAFMC
;
A
#
# COMPACT_ATOMS: atom_id res chain seq x y z
N MET A 1 -45.41 14.79 30.35
CA MET A 1 -44.31 13.87 30.73
C MET A 1 -44.10 12.87 29.59
N GLY A 2 -43.27 13.22 28.60
CA GLY A 2 -42.99 12.36 27.46
C GLY A 2 -41.87 11.36 27.80
N GLY A 3 -42.21 10.08 27.94
CA GLY A 3 -41.23 9.03 28.18
C GLY A 3 -40.27 8.90 27.00
N SER A 4 -38.97 9.05 27.24
CA SER A 4 -37.96 8.82 26.20
C SER A 4 -38.09 7.40 25.66
N SER A 5 -38.20 7.28 24.34
CA SER A 5 -38.28 6.01 23.61
C SER A 5 -37.13 5.09 24.04
N LEU A 6 -37.40 3.78 24.18
CA LEU A 6 -36.40 2.75 24.49
C LEU A 6 -35.14 2.89 23.61
N TYR A 7 -35.33 3.25 22.33
CA TYR A 7 -34.24 3.53 21.39
C TYR A 7 -33.35 4.71 21.80
N GLN A 8 -33.92 5.78 22.37
CA GLN A 8 -33.16 6.94 22.84
C GLN A 8 -32.39 6.65 24.14
N ARG A 9 -32.89 5.71 24.96
CA ARG A 9 -32.19 5.24 26.16
C ARG A 9 -31.06 4.29 25.79
N ALA A 10 -31.30 3.37 24.85
CA ALA A 10 -30.28 2.49 24.30
C ALA A 10 -29.18 3.29 23.59
N GLY A 11 -29.54 4.30 22.78
CA GLY A 11 -28.59 5.18 22.12
C GLY A 11 -27.69 5.93 23.09
N ARG A 12 -28.27 6.58 24.12
CA ARG A 12 -27.48 7.24 25.18
C ARG A 12 -26.60 6.28 25.96
N TRP A 13 -27.10 5.09 26.27
CA TRP A 13 -26.29 4.07 26.95
C TRP A 13 -25.08 3.64 26.10
N LEU A 14 -25.27 3.45 24.79
CA LEU A 14 -24.18 3.13 23.86
C LEU A 14 -23.17 4.28 23.75
N GLU A 15 -23.61 5.54 23.80
CA GLU A 15 -22.73 6.71 23.81
C GLU A 15 -21.91 6.80 25.11
N ASP A 16 -22.56 6.63 26.26
CA ASP A 16 -21.93 6.66 27.59
C ASP A 16 -20.93 5.51 27.78
N HIS A 17 -21.21 4.34 27.18
CA HIS A 17 -20.39 3.12 27.27
C HIS A 17 -19.64 2.81 25.97
N ARG A 18 -19.40 3.81 25.12
CA ARG A 18 -18.77 3.63 23.80
C ARG A 18 -17.50 2.80 23.84
N GLY A 19 -16.66 2.99 24.86
CA GLY A 19 -15.40 2.26 25.00
C GLY A 19 -15.62 0.76 25.23
N LEU A 20 -16.61 0.41 26.05
CA LEU A 20 -16.96 -0.99 26.31
C LEU A 20 -17.57 -1.65 25.07
N VAL A 21 -18.44 -0.93 24.34
CA VAL A 21 -19.01 -1.41 23.07
C VAL A 21 -17.91 -1.64 22.03
N VAL A 22 -16.96 -0.69 21.92
CA VAL A 22 -15.84 -0.81 21.00
C VAL A 22 -14.97 -2.03 21.36
N VAL A 23 -14.61 -2.20 22.64
CA VAL A 23 -13.72 -3.29 23.08
C VAL A 23 -14.39 -4.66 23.02
N VAL A 24 -15.66 -4.77 23.41
CA VAL A 24 -16.35 -6.08 23.53
C VAL A 24 -16.99 -6.51 22.21
N VAL A 25 -17.41 -5.58 21.35
CA VAL A 25 -18.15 -5.89 20.13
C VAL A 25 -17.36 -5.53 18.88
N VAL A 26 -16.95 -4.25 18.76
CA VAL A 26 -16.35 -3.76 17.51
C VAL A 26 -14.98 -4.37 17.26
N LEU A 27 -14.11 -4.43 18.28
CA LEU A 27 -12.76 -4.97 18.19
C LEU A 27 -12.75 -6.46 17.82
N PRO A 28 -13.50 -7.35 18.52
CA PRO A 28 -13.55 -8.77 18.15
C PRO A 28 -14.17 -9.01 16.78
N LEU A 29 -15.22 -8.26 16.42
CA LEU A 29 -15.83 -8.37 15.10
C LEU A 29 -14.88 -7.89 14.00
N SER A 30 -14.14 -6.80 14.24
CA SER A 30 -13.11 -6.32 13.34
C SER A 30 -12.00 -7.35 13.17
N LEU A 31 -11.48 -7.91 14.27
CA LEU A 31 -10.46 -8.96 14.24
C LEU A 31 -10.92 -10.18 13.44
N LEU A 32 -12.16 -10.63 13.67
CA LEU A 32 -12.75 -11.74 12.92
C LEU A 32 -12.88 -11.40 11.43
N PHE A 33 -13.33 -10.19 11.12
CA PHE A 33 -13.44 -9.71 9.74
C PHE A 33 -12.08 -9.66 9.04
N HIS A 34 -11.05 -9.09 9.68
CA HIS A 34 -9.68 -9.07 9.17
C HIS A 34 -9.17 -10.49 8.94
N LEU A 35 -9.33 -11.40 9.92
CA LEU A 35 -8.89 -12.78 9.80
C LEU A 35 -9.58 -13.51 8.64
N ILE A 36 -10.90 -13.32 8.46
CA ILE A 36 -11.63 -13.86 7.31
C ILE A 36 -11.10 -13.30 5.99
N MET A 37 -10.85 -11.99 5.92
CA MET A 37 -10.34 -11.33 4.72
C MET A 37 -8.92 -11.77 4.38
N GLU A 38 -8.03 -11.89 5.37
CA GLU A 38 -6.68 -12.42 5.18
C GLU A 38 -6.69 -13.89 4.78
N LEU A 39 -7.52 -14.72 5.41
CA LEU A 39 -7.69 -16.13 5.02
C LEU A 39 -8.20 -16.24 3.59
N ARG A 40 -9.14 -15.39 3.19
CA ARG A 40 -9.63 -15.34 1.81
C ARG A 40 -8.52 -14.95 0.84
N LEU A 41 -7.75 -13.90 1.12
CA LEU A 41 -6.62 -13.48 0.28
C LEU A 41 -5.51 -14.52 0.24
N TRP A 42 -5.23 -15.19 1.36
CA TRP A 42 -4.29 -16.29 1.44
C TRP A 42 -4.78 -17.49 0.62
N ALA A 43 -6.06 -17.84 0.70
CA ALA A 43 -6.65 -18.92 -0.09
C ALA A 43 -6.63 -18.58 -1.59
N ILE A 44 -6.97 -17.35 -1.97
CA ILE A 44 -6.85 -16.87 -3.34
C ILE A 44 -5.40 -17.00 -3.80
N ARG A 45 -4.43 -16.50 -3.05
CA ARG A 45 -3.01 -16.61 -3.41
C ARG A 45 -2.53 -18.06 -3.51
N LYS A 46 -2.88 -18.92 -2.55
CA LYS A 46 -2.37 -20.28 -2.49
C LYS A 46 -3.02 -21.22 -3.52
N PHE A 47 -4.31 -21.06 -3.79
CA PHE A 47 -5.08 -22.00 -4.61
C PHE A 47 -5.51 -21.44 -5.97
N VAL A 48 -5.62 -20.12 -6.11
CA VAL A 48 -6.14 -19.46 -7.33
C VAL A 48 -5.05 -18.68 -8.06
N SER A 49 -4.14 -18.04 -7.31
CA SER A 49 -3.18 -17.06 -7.80
C SER A 49 -1.76 -17.63 -7.79
N ALA A 50 -1.42 -18.37 -8.84
CA ALA A 50 -0.02 -18.59 -9.17
C ALA A 50 0.48 -17.31 -9.87
N PRO A 51 1.65 -16.74 -9.49
CA PRO A 51 2.31 -15.68 -10.25
C PRO A 51 2.45 -16.04 -11.74
N GLU A 52 2.65 -17.33 -12.04
CA GLU A 52 2.71 -17.88 -13.39
C GLU A 52 1.44 -17.66 -14.23
N ARG A 53 0.28 -17.48 -13.60
CA ARG A 53 -1.00 -17.22 -14.27
C ARG A 53 -1.31 -15.74 -14.45
N HIS A 54 -0.40 -14.84 -14.10
CA HIS A 54 -0.55 -13.41 -14.31
C HIS A 54 -0.98 -13.09 -15.76
N GLU A 55 -0.26 -13.67 -16.73
CA GLU A 55 -0.53 -13.49 -18.16
C GLU A 55 -1.95 -13.92 -18.56
N GLU A 56 -2.47 -15.01 -18.00
CA GLU A 56 -3.83 -15.47 -18.25
C GLU A 56 -4.86 -14.48 -17.69
N ARG A 57 -4.65 -13.99 -16.47
CA ARG A 57 -5.54 -13.01 -15.83
C ARG A 57 -5.53 -11.67 -16.59
N VAL A 58 -4.37 -11.21 -17.05
CA VAL A 58 -4.27 -10.01 -17.88
C VAL A 58 -5.00 -10.18 -19.21
N ARG A 59 -4.88 -11.34 -19.86
CA ARG A 59 -5.67 -11.62 -21.08
C ARG A 59 -7.17 -11.59 -20.80
N GLU A 60 -7.62 -12.04 -19.64
CA GLU A 60 -9.04 -11.96 -19.26
C GLU A 60 -9.50 -10.50 -19.05
N VAL A 61 -8.65 -9.64 -18.50
CA VAL A 61 -8.91 -8.19 -18.43
C VAL A 61 -9.04 -7.60 -19.84
N GLN A 62 -8.11 -7.92 -20.75
CA GLN A 62 -8.18 -7.46 -22.14
C GLN A 62 -9.46 -7.95 -22.83
N LYS A 63 -9.86 -9.20 -22.64
CA LYS A 63 -11.12 -9.75 -23.19
C LYS A 63 -12.34 -8.97 -22.68
N GLN A 64 -12.41 -8.65 -21.38
CA GLN A 64 -13.51 -7.85 -20.82
C GLN A 64 -13.60 -6.47 -21.48
N VAL A 65 -12.45 -5.78 -21.66
CA VAL A 65 -12.40 -4.49 -22.35
C VAL A 65 -12.81 -4.60 -23.83
N LEU A 66 -12.34 -5.63 -24.53
CA LEU A 66 -12.71 -5.89 -25.93
C LEU A 66 -14.20 -6.21 -26.08
N LEU A 67 -14.79 -6.94 -25.15
CA LEU A 67 -16.24 -7.20 -25.12
C LEU A 67 -17.03 -5.92 -24.88
N TRP A 68 -16.56 -5.05 -23.98
CA TRP A 68 -17.13 -3.72 -23.78
C TRP A 68 -17.06 -2.86 -25.06
N ASN A 69 -15.94 -2.90 -25.79
CA ASN A 69 -15.75 -2.20 -27.06
C ASN A 69 -16.67 -2.68 -28.19
N LYS A 70 -17.24 -3.87 -28.10
CA LYS A 70 -18.22 -4.40 -29.06
C LYS A 70 -19.66 -3.92 -28.79
N GLN A 71 -19.94 -3.33 -27.64
CA GLN A 71 -21.29 -2.85 -27.30
C GLN A 71 -21.68 -1.63 -28.12
N SER A 72 -22.97 -1.43 -28.37
CA SER A 72 -23.44 -0.24 -29.11
C SER A 72 -23.16 1.06 -28.31
N PRO A 73 -22.71 2.16 -28.94
CA PRO A 73 -22.42 3.41 -28.24
C PRO A 73 -23.60 3.94 -27.41
N ALA A 74 -24.84 3.69 -27.84
CA ALA A 74 -26.05 4.14 -27.16
C ALA A 74 -26.32 3.43 -25.81
N THR A 75 -25.78 2.23 -25.60
CA THR A 75 -25.98 1.44 -24.36
C THR A 75 -24.71 1.36 -23.51
N ARG A 76 -23.58 1.81 -24.07
CA ARG A 76 -22.25 1.67 -23.49
C ARG A 76 -22.07 2.62 -22.30
N ARG A 77 -21.94 2.04 -21.11
CA ARG A 77 -21.60 2.77 -19.87
C ARG A 77 -20.09 2.93 -19.73
N HIS A 78 -19.61 3.95 -19.03
CA HIS A 78 -18.19 4.07 -18.71
C HIS A 78 -17.69 2.86 -17.92
N MET A 79 -16.43 2.45 -18.16
CA MET A 79 -15.82 1.36 -17.41
C MET A 79 -15.32 1.83 -16.06
N CYS A 80 -15.32 0.94 -15.07
CA CYS A 80 -14.64 1.13 -13.80
C CYS A 80 -14.14 -0.21 -13.24
N THR A 81 -13.24 -0.18 -12.26
CA THR A 81 -12.79 -1.41 -11.60
C THR A 81 -13.93 -2.02 -10.76
N ALA A 82 -14.05 -3.35 -10.79
CA ALA A 82 -15.02 -4.09 -9.99
C ALA A 82 -14.73 -4.10 -8.49
N ARG A 83 -13.57 -3.54 -8.06
CA ARG A 83 -13.18 -3.39 -6.66
C ARG A 83 -14.27 -2.65 -5.88
N PRO A 84 -14.85 -3.22 -4.82
CA PRO A 84 -15.92 -2.57 -4.06
C PRO A 84 -15.49 -1.23 -3.45
N ASN A 85 -16.44 -0.30 -3.34
CA ASN A 85 -16.20 1.02 -2.78
C ASN A 85 -15.73 0.99 -1.32
N TRP A 86 -16.22 0.05 -0.52
CA TRP A 86 -15.83 -0.11 0.90
C TRP A 86 -14.38 -0.54 1.09
N GLN A 87 -13.71 -1.03 0.03
CA GLN A 87 -12.27 -1.31 0.07
C GLN A 87 -11.45 -0.07 -0.30
N SER A 88 -12.07 0.99 -0.81
CA SER A 88 -11.38 2.23 -1.18
C SER A 88 -11.13 3.07 0.07
N LEU A 89 -9.91 3.61 0.19
CA LEU A 89 -9.55 4.60 1.21
C LEU A 89 -10.11 6.01 0.87
N SER A 90 -11.29 6.06 0.23
CA SER A 90 -11.94 7.31 -0.18
C SER A 90 -13.08 7.64 0.79
N THR A 91 -13.17 8.91 1.16
CA THR A 91 -14.31 9.44 1.94
C THR A 91 -15.57 9.62 1.08
N THR A 92 -15.43 9.57 -0.25
CA THR A 92 -16.53 9.68 -1.20
C THR A 92 -16.78 8.36 -1.91
N PHE A 93 -18.05 8.01 -2.09
CA PHE A 93 -18.46 6.83 -2.83
C PHE A 93 -18.82 7.16 -4.27
N PHE A 94 -18.11 6.53 -5.20
CA PHE A 94 -18.41 6.63 -6.62
C PHE A 94 -19.58 5.72 -7.01
N ARG A 95 -20.48 6.19 -7.88
CA ARG A 95 -21.66 5.45 -8.36
C ARG A 95 -21.29 4.35 -9.36
N LYS A 96 -20.62 3.29 -8.88
CA LYS A 96 -20.18 2.13 -9.68
C LYS A 96 -21.33 1.32 -10.28
N ASP A 97 -22.56 1.49 -9.79
CA ASP A 97 -23.78 0.92 -10.37
C ASP A 97 -24.10 1.49 -11.76
N LEU A 98 -23.63 2.71 -12.05
CA LEU A 98 -23.79 3.37 -13.34
C LEU A 98 -22.70 2.99 -14.36
N CYS A 99 -21.73 2.18 -13.96
CA CYS A 99 -20.57 1.83 -14.78
C CYS A 99 -20.54 0.34 -15.15
N HIS A 100 -19.81 0.02 -16.22
CA HIS A 100 -19.44 -1.35 -16.54
C HIS A 100 -18.23 -1.76 -15.70
N LYS A 101 -18.35 -2.83 -14.91
CA LYS A 101 -17.33 -3.23 -13.93
C LYS A 101 -16.37 -4.25 -14.54
N ILE A 102 -15.09 -3.89 -14.61
CA ILE A 102 -14.01 -4.77 -15.07
C ILE A 102 -13.37 -5.45 -13.85
N SER A 103 -13.39 -6.79 -13.84
CA SER A 103 -12.78 -7.60 -12.80
C SER A 103 -11.26 -7.64 -12.97
N LEU A 104 -10.54 -7.28 -11.90
CA LEU A 104 -9.07 -7.21 -11.84
C LEU A 104 -8.54 -7.97 -10.61
N PRO A 105 -8.68 -9.30 -10.53
CA PRO A 105 -8.24 -10.06 -9.36
C PRO A 105 -6.72 -10.28 -9.37
N LEU A 106 -5.96 -9.20 -9.24
CA LEU A 106 -4.50 -9.18 -9.36
C LEU A 106 -3.87 -8.79 -8.01
N TYR A 107 -3.44 -9.78 -7.22
CA TYR A 107 -3.00 -9.67 -5.82
C TYR A 107 -1.60 -10.23 -5.53
N ASP A 108 -0.86 -10.65 -6.56
CA ASP A 108 0.42 -11.36 -6.41
C ASP A 108 1.64 -10.45 -6.52
N ILE A 109 2.66 -10.80 -5.76
CA ILE A 109 4.03 -10.34 -6.01
C ILE A 109 4.62 -11.30 -7.04
N LEU A 110 4.98 -10.77 -8.21
CA LEU A 110 5.31 -11.57 -9.38
C LEU A 110 6.78 -12.00 -9.38
N GLU A 111 7.67 -11.05 -9.15
CA GLU A 111 9.12 -11.29 -9.25
C GLU A 111 9.88 -10.30 -8.37
N LEU A 112 10.95 -10.76 -7.70
CA LEU A 112 11.96 -9.91 -7.09
C LEU A 112 13.28 -10.13 -7.82
N ARG A 113 13.79 -9.08 -8.46
CA ARG A 113 15.06 -9.07 -9.17
C ARG A 113 16.11 -8.38 -8.33
N GLU A 114 16.96 -9.16 -7.68
CA GLU A 114 18.05 -8.65 -6.83
C GLU A 114 19.17 -8.01 -7.69
N SER A 115 19.38 -8.48 -8.92
CA SER A 115 20.45 -8.00 -9.81
C SER A 115 20.25 -6.56 -10.30
N CYS A 116 19.01 -6.15 -10.53
CA CYS A 116 18.65 -4.78 -10.92
C CYS A 116 17.87 -4.03 -9.85
N MET A 117 17.78 -4.60 -8.64
CA MET A 117 17.04 -4.03 -7.51
C MET A 117 15.64 -3.56 -7.92
N SER A 118 14.83 -4.50 -8.42
CA SER A 118 13.44 -4.23 -8.79
C SER A 118 12.48 -5.31 -8.30
N VAL A 119 11.26 -4.92 -7.95
CA VAL A 119 10.17 -5.85 -7.60
C VAL A 119 8.98 -5.59 -8.52
N VAL A 120 8.47 -6.67 -9.11
CA VAL A 120 7.30 -6.65 -9.98
C VAL A 120 6.11 -7.16 -9.18
N VAL A 121 5.04 -6.37 -9.15
CA VAL A 121 3.86 -6.61 -8.31
C VAL A 121 2.57 -6.35 -9.08
N GLU A 122 1.52 -7.05 -8.72
CA GLU A 122 0.17 -6.77 -9.17
C GLU A 122 -0.44 -5.58 -8.40
N PRO A 123 -1.39 -4.84 -9.00
CA PRO A 123 -1.90 -3.57 -8.47
C PRO A 123 -2.63 -3.69 -7.12
N LEU A 124 -3.26 -4.83 -6.81
CA LEU A 124 -3.99 -5.00 -5.55
C LEU A 124 -3.14 -5.63 -4.44
N VAL A 125 -1.84 -5.81 -4.65
CA VAL A 125 -0.89 -6.07 -3.56
C VAL A 125 -0.96 -4.88 -2.59
N SER A 126 -1.17 -5.16 -1.30
CA SER A 126 -1.17 -4.13 -0.27
C SER A 126 0.24 -3.77 0.18
N VAL A 127 0.43 -2.57 0.74
CA VAL A 127 1.71 -2.16 1.33
C VAL A 127 2.15 -3.17 2.38
N GLY A 128 1.24 -3.59 3.27
CA GLY A 128 1.54 -4.60 4.28
C GLY A 128 2.02 -5.92 3.69
N GLN A 129 1.43 -6.37 2.57
CA GLN A 129 1.86 -7.59 1.87
C GLN A 129 3.24 -7.43 1.24
N ALA A 130 3.51 -6.29 0.60
CA ALA A 130 4.81 -5.99 0.02
C ALA A 130 5.90 -5.92 1.09
N THR A 131 5.64 -5.23 2.20
CA THR A 131 6.57 -5.14 3.34
C THR A 131 6.82 -6.51 3.96
N ALA A 132 5.79 -7.32 4.20
CA ALA A 132 5.95 -8.67 4.73
C ALA A 132 6.78 -9.59 3.81
N PHE A 133 6.76 -9.34 2.49
CA PHE A 133 7.56 -10.08 1.52
C PHE A 133 9.01 -9.56 1.42
N LEU A 134 9.21 -8.25 1.42
CA LEU A 134 10.51 -7.61 1.21
C LEU A 134 11.37 -7.60 2.48
N THR A 135 10.80 -7.29 3.65
CA THR A 135 11.55 -7.09 4.90
C THR A 135 12.36 -8.33 5.33
N PRO A 136 11.84 -9.57 5.29
CA PRO A 136 12.63 -10.76 5.62
C PRO A 136 13.82 -11.00 4.68
N ARG A 137 13.81 -10.38 3.49
CA ARG A 137 14.87 -10.45 2.48
C ARG A 137 15.83 -9.27 2.55
N GLY A 138 15.64 -8.36 3.52
CA GLY A 138 16.49 -7.18 3.70
C GLY A 138 16.13 -5.99 2.82
N TYR A 139 14.96 -6.01 2.17
CA TYR A 139 14.49 -4.93 1.29
C TYR A 139 13.27 -4.21 1.88
N THR A 140 13.04 -2.98 1.44
CA THR A 140 11.77 -2.26 1.66
C THR A 140 11.47 -1.36 0.46
N LEU A 141 10.24 -0.88 0.35
CA LEU A 141 9.83 0.09 -0.67
C LEU A 141 10.50 1.44 -0.40
N ALA A 142 10.97 2.11 -1.46
CA ALA A 142 11.57 3.44 -1.34
C ALA A 142 10.61 4.46 -0.69
N VAL A 143 9.32 4.34 -0.99
CA VAL A 143 8.25 5.12 -0.35
C VAL A 143 7.24 4.14 0.24
N CYS A 144 7.45 3.72 1.49
CA CYS A 144 6.58 2.78 2.20
C CYS A 144 5.54 3.53 3.04
N LEU A 145 4.25 3.44 2.66
CA LEU A 145 3.17 4.05 3.44
C LEU A 145 2.92 3.31 4.76
N GLU A 146 2.51 4.05 5.78
CA GLU A 146 2.11 3.50 7.09
C GLU A 146 0.80 2.69 7.01
N VAL A 147 -0.06 2.98 6.05
CA VAL A 147 -1.36 2.33 5.88
C VAL A 147 -1.21 0.98 5.16
N ALA A 148 -1.09 -0.10 5.93
CA ALA A 148 -0.85 -1.46 5.42
C ALA A 148 -1.90 -1.97 4.41
N GLU A 149 -3.14 -1.48 4.50
CA GLU A 149 -4.25 -1.87 3.62
C GLU A 149 -4.25 -1.12 2.28
N ALA A 150 -3.47 -0.04 2.16
CA ALA A 150 -3.33 0.68 0.91
C ALA A 150 -2.73 -0.24 -0.17
N THR A 151 -3.30 -0.24 -1.35
CA THR A 151 -2.80 -1.04 -2.48
C THR A 151 -1.75 -0.28 -3.26
N LEU A 152 -0.68 -0.97 -3.68
CA LEU A 152 0.41 -0.38 -4.47
C LEU A 152 -0.08 0.29 -5.76
N GLY A 153 -1.08 -0.29 -6.43
CA GLY A 153 -1.71 0.32 -7.62
C GLY A 153 -2.50 1.59 -7.33
N GLY A 154 -3.14 1.66 -6.15
CA GLY A 154 -3.82 2.86 -5.69
C GLY A 154 -2.85 4.01 -5.42
N LEU A 155 -1.68 3.70 -4.84
CA LEU A 155 -0.61 4.68 -4.61
C LEU A 155 0.05 5.14 -5.91
N ALA A 156 0.21 4.23 -6.88
CA ALA A 156 0.78 4.50 -8.19
C ALA A 156 -0.04 5.50 -9.02
N MET A 157 -1.37 5.42 -8.93
CA MET A 157 -2.32 6.19 -9.73
C MET A 157 -3.00 7.33 -8.95
N GLY A 158 -2.80 7.38 -7.63
CA GLY A 158 -3.25 8.44 -6.74
C GLY A 158 -2.05 9.26 -6.27
N VAL A 159 -1.90 9.35 -4.94
CA VAL A 159 -0.68 9.87 -4.32
C VAL A 159 -0.20 8.91 -3.24
N GLY A 160 1.10 8.62 -3.26
CA GLY A 160 1.79 7.99 -2.14
C GLY A 160 2.88 8.93 -1.65
N MET A 161 2.79 9.37 -0.40
CA MET A 161 3.78 10.24 0.23
C MET A 161 4.07 9.74 1.63
N THR A 162 5.32 9.85 2.05
CA THR A 162 5.77 9.52 3.40
C THR A 162 6.66 10.64 3.94
N THR A 163 7.08 10.53 5.19
CA THR A 163 8.07 11.41 5.82
C THR A 163 9.35 11.56 4.98
N TYR A 164 9.70 10.56 4.18
CA TYR A 164 10.90 10.52 3.35
C TYR A 164 10.73 11.10 1.94
N SER A 165 9.51 11.41 1.51
CA SER A 165 9.26 11.86 0.14
C SER A 165 9.95 13.18 -0.24
N HIS A 166 10.42 13.95 0.74
CA HIS A 166 11.22 15.15 0.50
C HIS A 166 12.64 14.86 -0.05
N LYS A 167 13.11 13.61 0.01
CA LYS A 167 14.44 13.17 -0.50
C LYS A 167 14.33 12.35 -1.78
N VAL A 168 13.40 11.41 -1.83
CA VAL A 168 13.22 10.47 -2.97
C VAL A 168 12.05 10.78 -3.86
N GLY A 169 11.29 11.81 -3.50
CA GLY A 169 10.05 12.12 -4.18
C GLY A 169 8.86 11.29 -3.70
N LEU A 170 7.78 11.39 -4.44
CA LEU A 170 6.54 10.67 -4.22
C LEU A 170 6.65 9.23 -4.71
N TYR A 171 5.75 8.37 -4.25
CA TYR A 171 5.73 6.94 -4.57
C TYR A 171 5.82 6.67 -6.08
N GLN A 172 5.12 7.45 -6.90
CA GLN A 172 5.16 7.29 -8.35
C GLN A 172 6.54 7.53 -8.97
N GLU A 173 7.40 8.32 -8.34
CA GLU A 173 8.75 8.60 -8.84
C GLU A 173 9.69 7.40 -8.65
N SER A 174 9.32 6.47 -7.75
CA SER A 174 10.00 5.18 -7.54
C SER A 174 9.54 4.06 -8.51
N ILE A 175 8.54 4.34 -9.36
CA ILE A 175 8.04 3.37 -10.33
C ILE A 175 8.93 3.36 -11.57
N ILE A 176 9.50 2.19 -11.87
CA ILE A 176 10.33 1.94 -13.04
C ILE A 176 9.44 1.76 -14.28
N ALA A 177 8.38 0.96 -14.13
CA ALA A 177 7.46 0.67 -15.22
C ALA A 177 6.03 0.43 -14.72
N TYR A 178 5.06 0.83 -15.53
CA TYR A 178 3.66 0.44 -15.39
C TYR A 178 3.31 -0.53 -16.50
N GLU A 179 2.44 -1.49 -16.21
CA GLU A 179 1.75 -2.24 -17.26
C GLU A 179 0.27 -1.93 -17.20
N VAL A 180 -0.27 -1.46 -18.32
CA VAL A 180 -1.62 -0.90 -18.38
C VAL A 180 -2.37 -1.53 -19.55
N VAL A 181 -3.61 -1.94 -19.30
CA VAL A 181 -4.58 -2.27 -20.35
C VAL A 181 -5.38 -1.02 -20.68
N LEU A 182 -5.22 -0.52 -21.90
CA LEU A 182 -5.88 0.70 -22.38
C LEU A 182 -7.33 0.44 -22.78
N GLY A 183 -8.07 1.52 -23.05
CA GLY A 183 -9.49 1.45 -23.40
C GLY A 183 -9.79 0.70 -24.71
N ASP A 184 -8.81 0.55 -25.60
CA ASP A 184 -8.92 -0.26 -26.82
C ASP A 184 -8.70 -1.77 -26.57
N GLY A 185 -8.23 -2.14 -25.37
CA GLY A 185 -7.89 -3.51 -24.97
C GLY A 185 -6.43 -3.88 -25.23
N SER A 186 -5.60 -2.97 -25.74
CA SER A 186 -4.16 -3.18 -25.86
C SER A 186 -3.50 -3.18 -24.48
N ARG A 187 -2.49 -4.04 -24.29
CA ARG A 187 -1.61 -4.03 -23.11
C ARG A 187 -0.33 -3.31 -23.49
N VAL A 188 0.03 -2.29 -22.73
CA VAL A 188 1.24 -1.50 -22.96
C VAL A 188 2.10 -1.53 -21.72
N ARG A 189 3.42 -1.65 -21.94
CA ARG A 189 4.42 -1.43 -20.90
C ARG A 189 4.88 0.01 -21.02
N VAL A 190 4.73 0.77 -19.95
CA VAL A 190 4.89 2.22 -19.91
C VAL A 190 6.12 2.53 -19.07
N THR A 191 7.13 3.14 -19.69
CA THR A 191 8.37 3.55 -19.03
C THR A 191 8.64 5.01 -19.34
N ARG A 192 9.56 5.62 -18.59
CA ARG A 192 9.94 7.03 -18.74
C ARG A 192 10.50 7.36 -20.13
N ASP A 193 11.13 6.39 -20.77
CA ASP A 193 12.02 6.51 -21.92
C ASP A 193 11.49 5.84 -23.21
N ASN A 194 10.27 5.30 -23.18
CA ASN A 194 9.67 4.66 -24.35
C ASN A 194 8.56 5.50 -25.01
N GLN A 195 7.93 4.94 -26.05
CA GLN A 195 6.86 5.58 -26.82
C GLN A 195 5.59 5.93 -26.03
N TYR A 196 5.47 5.49 -24.78
CA TYR A 196 4.37 5.80 -23.85
C TYR A 196 4.83 6.72 -22.70
N SER A 197 5.93 7.46 -22.88
CA SER A 197 6.45 8.39 -21.87
C SER A 197 5.42 9.44 -21.44
N ASP A 198 4.57 9.90 -22.37
CA ASP A 198 3.43 10.78 -22.07
C ASP A 198 2.45 10.12 -21.09
N LEU A 199 2.15 8.84 -21.29
CA LEU A 199 1.33 8.05 -20.39
C LEU A 199 2.03 7.87 -19.03
N TYR A 200 3.35 7.62 -19.00
CA TYR A 200 4.13 7.48 -17.76
C TYR A 200 3.94 8.69 -16.83
N TYR A 201 4.03 9.91 -17.37
CA TYR A 201 3.88 11.14 -16.57
C TYR A 201 2.43 11.52 -16.26
N THR A 202 1.44 10.94 -16.95
CA THR A 202 0.01 11.24 -16.75
C THR A 202 -0.74 10.17 -15.95
N LEU A 203 -0.19 8.97 -15.80
CA LEU A 203 -0.74 7.91 -14.96
C LEU A 203 -0.85 8.31 -13.48
N PRO A 204 0.17 8.94 -12.84
CA PRO A 204 0.02 9.49 -11.50
C PRO A 204 -1.13 10.48 -11.44
N TRP A 205 -1.89 10.49 -10.34
CA TRP A 205 -3.07 11.36 -10.14
C TRP A 205 -4.23 11.15 -11.12
N SER A 206 -4.13 10.22 -12.07
CA SER A 206 -5.24 9.90 -12.98
C SER A 206 -6.39 9.16 -12.28
N HIS A 207 -6.17 8.63 -11.08
CA HIS A 207 -7.13 7.81 -10.34
C HIS A 207 -7.68 6.62 -11.14
N GLY A 208 -6.90 6.09 -12.10
CA GLY A 208 -7.27 4.94 -12.93
C GLY A 208 -8.21 5.28 -14.09
N THR A 209 -8.28 6.54 -14.51
CA THR A 209 -9.12 6.98 -15.64
C THR A 209 -8.50 6.70 -17.02
N LEU A 210 -7.16 6.59 -17.08
CA LEU A 210 -6.42 6.42 -18.33
C LEU A 210 -6.25 4.95 -18.77
N GLY A 211 -6.55 4.00 -17.88
CA GLY A 211 -6.45 2.57 -18.17
C GLY A 211 -6.47 1.70 -16.92
N PHE A 212 -6.48 0.39 -17.13
CA PHE A 212 -6.43 -0.59 -16.06
C PHE A 212 -5.00 -1.01 -15.80
N LEU A 213 -4.45 -0.56 -14.68
CA LEU A 213 -3.16 -1.01 -14.20
C LEU A 213 -3.22 -2.52 -13.92
N VAL A 214 -2.27 -3.29 -14.45
CA VAL A 214 -2.19 -4.74 -14.28
C VAL A 214 -0.89 -5.22 -13.64
N ALA A 215 0.21 -4.47 -13.78
CA ALA A 215 1.44 -4.71 -13.04
C ALA A 215 2.20 -3.40 -12.80
N LEU A 216 3.06 -3.40 -11.79
CA LEU A 216 3.99 -2.34 -11.44
C LEU A 216 5.38 -2.93 -11.25
N GLU A 217 6.39 -2.24 -11.75
CA GLU A 217 7.78 -2.48 -11.37
C GLU A 217 8.30 -1.33 -10.54
N LEU A 218 8.76 -1.65 -9.33
CA LEU A 218 9.16 -0.70 -8.30
C LEU A 218 10.63 -0.92 -7.95
N GLN A 219 11.30 0.14 -7.54
CA GLN A 219 12.67 0.09 -7.03
C GLN A 219 12.66 -0.09 -5.48
N PRO A 220 12.95 -1.28 -4.91
CA PRO A 220 13.10 -1.46 -3.46
C PRO A 220 14.42 -0.87 -2.96
N HIS A 221 14.40 0.25 -2.23
CA HIS A 221 15.63 0.86 -1.72
C HIS A 221 15.45 1.49 -0.34
N LEU A 222 15.80 0.75 0.72
CA LEU A 222 16.25 1.30 2.00
C LEU A 222 16.70 0.15 2.93
N LYS A 223 17.83 0.31 3.63
CA LYS A 223 18.13 -0.52 4.81
C LYS A 223 17.69 0.24 6.05
N LEU A 224 16.77 -0.33 6.82
CA LEU A 224 16.26 0.27 8.07
C LEU A 224 17.00 -0.28 9.29
N GLU A 225 17.33 0.62 10.21
CA GLU A 225 17.77 0.35 11.57
C GLU A 225 16.74 0.92 12.56
N TYR A 226 16.38 0.12 13.55
CA TYR A 226 15.42 0.48 14.59
C TYR A 226 16.16 0.69 15.90
N ILE A 227 16.10 1.91 16.42
CA ILE A 227 16.78 2.33 17.63
C ILE A 227 15.72 2.58 18.71
N PRO A 228 15.51 1.65 19.65
CA PRO A 228 14.65 1.91 20.79
C PRO A 228 15.31 2.95 21.71
N VAL A 229 14.55 3.97 22.10
CA VAL A 229 15.01 5.07 22.94
C VAL A 229 14.06 5.26 24.12
N ARG A 230 14.63 5.38 25.32
CA ARG A 230 13.85 5.66 26.53
C ARG A 230 14.01 7.11 26.96
N GLY A 231 12.91 7.76 27.33
CA GLY A 231 12.87 9.10 27.90
C GLY A 231 12.67 10.21 26.87
N LYS A 232 11.67 11.08 27.12
CA LYS A 232 11.30 12.23 26.29
C LYS A 232 12.47 13.03 25.74
N LYS A 233 13.35 13.46 26.64
CA LYS A 233 14.49 14.30 26.26
C LYS A 233 15.40 13.55 25.28
N GLN A 234 15.62 12.26 25.50
CA GLN A 234 16.58 11.47 24.74
C GLN A 234 16.09 11.22 23.31
N TYR A 235 14.83 10.84 23.12
CA TYR A 235 14.31 10.66 21.75
C TYR A 235 14.16 12.00 21.02
N CYS A 236 13.80 13.09 21.70
CA CYS A 236 13.76 14.43 21.08
C CYS A 236 15.15 14.90 20.65
N ASP A 237 16.16 14.72 21.51
CA ASP A 237 17.53 15.13 21.21
C ASP A 237 18.12 14.26 20.08
N MET A 238 17.84 12.95 20.09
CA MET A 238 18.25 12.04 19.03
C MET A 238 17.61 12.41 17.69
N MET A 239 16.31 12.67 17.65
CA MET A 239 15.60 13.10 16.44
C MET A 239 16.17 14.41 15.87
N ARG A 240 16.44 15.40 16.72
CA ARG A 240 17.05 16.68 16.31
C ARG A 240 18.48 16.52 15.77
N ARG A 241 19.25 15.63 16.38
CA ARG A 241 20.62 15.33 15.94
C ARG A 241 20.60 14.67 14.57
N LEU A 242 19.81 13.59 14.42
CA LEU A 242 19.75 12.81 13.20
C LEU A 242 19.11 13.57 12.04
N SER A 243 18.17 14.48 12.30
CA SER A 243 17.57 15.29 11.23
C SER A 243 18.48 16.41 10.71
N GLY A 244 19.65 16.63 11.32
CA GLY A 244 20.53 17.75 10.99
C GLY A 244 19.98 19.12 11.43
N ALA A 245 18.93 19.15 12.26
CA ALA A 245 18.30 20.40 12.70
C ALA A 245 19.23 21.28 13.55
N LEU A 246 20.22 20.67 14.22
CA LEU A 246 21.20 21.37 15.05
C LEU A 246 22.45 21.80 14.28
N ASP A 247 22.76 21.14 13.17
CA ASP A 247 23.95 21.37 12.37
C ASP A 247 23.72 20.86 10.93
N LYS A 248 23.71 21.77 9.96
CA LYS A 248 23.51 21.45 8.54
C LYS A 248 24.67 20.66 7.93
N SER A 249 25.83 20.64 8.58
CA SER A 249 27.00 19.85 8.15
C SER A 249 27.00 18.42 8.70
N HIS A 250 26.07 18.10 9.61
CA HIS A 250 25.97 16.76 10.17
C HIS A 250 25.49 15.75 9.10
N PRO A 251 26.13 14.58 8.95
CA PRO A 251 25.63 13.51 8.10
C PRO A 251 24.26 13.04 8.62
N THR A 252 23.20 13.31 7.85
CA THR A 252 21.85 12.85 8.16
C THR A 252 21.59 11.52 7.48
N PRO A 253 20.92 10.56 8.14
CA PRO A 253 20.45 9.37 7.45
C PRO A 253 19.45 9.75 6.37
N ASP A 254 19.35 8.92 5.34
CA ASP A 254 18.40 9.14 4.26
C ASP A 254 16.97 9.14 4.80
N TYR A 255 16.62 8.13 5.58
CA TYR A 255 15.33 7.98 6.22
C TYR A 255 15.45 8.23 7.73
N LEU A 256 14.49 8.99 8.27
CA LEU A 256 14.37 9.23 9.70
C LEU A 256 12.89 9.37 10.08
N GLU A 257 12.42 8.48 10.94
CA GLU A 257 11.07 8.49 11.48
C GLU A 257 11.09 8.12 12.97
N GLY A 258 10.08 8.52 13.72
CA GLY A 258 10.01 8.22 15.15
C GLY A 258 8.59 7.94 15.58
N THR A 259 8.38 6.76 16.18
CA THR A 259 7.10 6.38 16.79
C THR A 259 7.23 6.49 18.30
N VAL A 260 6.37 7.29 18.93
CA VAL A 260 6.36 7.51 20.38
C VAL A 260 5.20 6.74 20.98
N PHE A 261 5.48 5.73 21.82
CA PHE A 261 4.48 4.89 22.48
C PHE A 261 4.03 5.48 23.82
N SER A 262 4.96 6.13 24.52
CA SER A 262 4.70 6.81 25.79
C SER A 262 5.65 7.98 25.94
N LYS A 263 5.47 8.77 27.00
CA LYS A 263 6.38 9.88 27.31
C LYS A 263 7.83 9.40 27.56
N GLU A 264 8.00 8.13 27.90
CA GLU A 264 9.29 7.52 28.23
C GLU A 264 9.74 6.46 27.21
N GLU A 265 8.95 6.15 26.18
CA GLU A 265 9.29 5.10 25.22
C GLU A 265 8.99 5.53 23.79
N ALA A 266 10.03 5.52 22.96
CA ALA A 266 9.93 5.76 21.53
C ALA A 266 10.88 4.83 20.78
N VAL A 267 10.62 4.62 19.51
CA VAL A 267 11.55 3.97 18.59
C VAL A 267 11.84 4.95 17.47
N ILE A 268 13.12 5.21 17.26
CA ILE A 268 13.60 6.01 16.14
C ILE A 268 14.06 5.05 15.06
N MET A 269 13.53 5.22 13.87
CA MET A 269 13.82 4.43 12.69
C MET A 269 14.73 5.29 11.81
N VAL A 270 15.93 4.80 11.55
CA VAL A 270 16.85 5.44 10.60
C VAL A 270 17.08 4.49 9.44
N GLY A 271 17.26 5.03 8.24
CA GLY A 271 17.65 4.23 7.10
C GLY A 271 18.67 4.95 6.25
N ASN A 272 19.60 4.19 5.69
CA ASN A 272 20.55 4.68 4.71
C ASN A 272 20.39 3.84 3.44
N PHE A 273 20.61 4.46 2.28
CA PHE A 273 20.85 3.68 1.08
C PHE A 273 22.12 2.87 1.26
N ALA A 274 21.99 1.55 1.17
CA ALA A 274 23.12 0.67 1.01
C ALA A 274 23.17 0.25 -0.45
N ASP A 275 24.31 0.47 -1.10
CA ASP A 275 24.74 -0.39 -2.21
C ASP A 275 25.02 -1.76 -1.59
N VAL A 276 24.00 -2.62 -1.46
CA VAL A 276 24.15 -3.92 -0.80
C VAL A 276 25.03 -4.80 -1.70
N PRO A 277 26.23 -5.23 -1.26
CA PRO A 277 27.01 -6.19 -2.02
C PRO A 277 26.25 -7.54 -2.05
N PRO A 278 26.28 -8.31 -3.16
CA PRO A 278 25.45 -9.50 -3.35
C PRO A 278 25.56 -10.62 -2.29
N ASN A 279 26.54 -10.56 -1.37
CA ASN A 279 26.92 -11.67 -0.49
C ASN A 279 26.77 -11.40 1.01
N GLU A 280 26.14 -10.28 1.43
CA GLU A 280 25.96 -9.99 2.85
C GLU A 280 24.61 -10.50 3.40
N THR A 281 24.61 -11.70 3.99
CA THR A 281 23.49 -12.18 4.83
C THR A 281 23.58 -11.56 6.22
N HIS A 282 22.81 -10.49 6.47
CA HIS A 282 22.75 -9.87 7.80
C HIS A 282 21.64 -10.42 8.67
N LYS A 283 21.93 -10.55 9.97
CA LYS A 283 20.96 -10.95 10.99
C LYS A 283 19.87 -9.88 11.10
N VAL A 284 18.65 -10.21 10.66
CA VAL A 284 17.44 -9.52 11.10
C VAL A 284 17.41 -9.66 12.62
N GLY A 285 17.61 -8.55 13.34
CA GLY A 285 17.59 -8.56 14.80
C GLY A 285 16.29 -9.19 15.29
N THR A 286 16.36 -10.01 16.34
CA THR A 286 15.24 -10.78 16.91
C THR A 286 14.03 -9.91 17.32
N ALA A 287 14.21 -8.59 17.41
CA ALA A 287 13.16 -7.59 17.65
C ALA A 287 12.33 -7.23 16.39
N GLY A 288 12.83 -7.47 15.17
CA GLY A 288 12.10 -7.21 13.92
C GLY A 288 10.83 -8.05 13.78
N TRP A 289 10.83 -9.26 14.35
CA TRP A 289 9.66 -10.14 14.42
C TRP A 289 8.58 -9.64 15.40
N ALA A 290 8.98 -8.92 16.46
CA ALA A 290 8.03 -8.33 17.41
C ALA A 290 7.34 -7.09 16.81
N TYR A 291 8.04 -6.34 15.95
CA TYR A 291 7.55 -5.08 15.38
C TYR A 291 6.60 -5.26 14.19
N VAL A 292 6.84 -6.25 13.33
CA VAL A 292 5.86 -6.65 12.30
C VAL A 292 4.54 -7.12 12.93
N ARG A 293 4.55 -7.54 14.20
CA ARG A 293 3.32 -7.87 14.93
C ARG A 293 2.67 -6.68 15.63
N LEU A 294 3.46 -5.74 16.18
CA LEU A 294 2.92 -4.59 16.91
C LEU A 294 2.46 -3.43 16.00
N ALA A 295 3.15 -3.14 14.90
CA ALA A 295 2.76 -2.08 13.97
C ALA A 295 1.44 -2.41 13.21
N PHE A 296 1.02 -3.67 13.23
CA PHE A 296 -0.22 -4.16 12.61
C PHE A 296 -1.35 -4.41 13.64
N MET A 297 -1.11 -4.13 14.93
CA MET A 297 -2.12 -4.26 16.00
C MET A 297 -2.64 -2.89 16.51
N CYS A 298 -2.27 -1.79 15.87
CA CYS A 298 -2.84 -0.45 16.11
C CYS A 298 -3.65 0.02 14.91
#